data_AF-A0A528DUI7-F1
#
_entry.id   AF-A0A528DUI7-F1
#
_cell.length_a   1.000
_cell.length_b   1.000
_cell.length_c   1.000
_cell.angle_alpha   90.00
_cell.angle_beta   90.00
_cell.angle_gamma   90.00
#
_symmetry.space_group_name_H-M   'P 1'
#
loop_
_entity.id
_entity.type
_entity.pdbx_description
1 polymer ?
#
loop_
_entity_poly.entity_id
_entity_poly.type
_entity_poly.pdbx_seq_one_letter_code
_entity_poly.pdbx_strand_id
1 'polypeptide(L)'
;MADQTLPTDAWPANAAPSDLISPGRKRLGRALMAAATLGLLAVIAVQILFKTEVNTIGFETWRPVVYGYVLWGIALGIGQVLTRGEDGQRALFLLPALLFTIAMVIFPTLFGFYIALTDWNLSAFSGRKFNGLDNFWQMLADPYYRNALFNMVLYVLAVLVEYVIAFGLALLLNAQIRARKFFRVVFLMPLMLSPVAVSWMIGKSLMEYRFGPAATLARQLGWENPAFFSNPITARISIMVLDAWTFIPFMMIMLLAGLQAMSREVLEAARVDGANAWQTFWQVTFPLMLPVSVTAIILRIIFK
;
A
#
# COMPACT_ATOMS: atom_id res chain seq x y z
N MET A 1 -1.78 72.04 17.60
CA MET A 1 -1.42 70.97 18.56
C MET A 1 -2.68 70.15 18.76
N ALA A 2 -2.82 68.92 18.29
CA ALA A 2 -1.86 67.84 18.26
C ALA A 2 -1.90 67.08 16.92
N ASP A 3 -0.70 66.73 16.47
CA ASP A 3 -0.39 65.86 15.36
C ASP A 3 -0.69 64.42 15.79
N GLN A 4 -1.65 63.75 15.14
CA GLN A 4 -1.92 62.33 15.33
C GLN A 4 -1.14 61.55 14.27
N THR A 5 0.09 61.22 14.61
CA THR A 5 0.90 60.25 13.89
C THR A 5 0.23 58.88 14.00
N LEU A 6 -0.33 58.39 12.89
CA LEU A 6 -0.74 56.99 12.76
C LEU A 6 0.49 56.10 12.99
N PRO A 7 0.38 54.98 13.75
CA PRO A 7 1.47 54.04 13.88
C PRO A 7 1.80 53.48 12.49
N THR A 8 3.07 53.54 12.09
CA THR A 8 3.61 53.04 10.81
C THR A 8 3.61 51.51 10.69
N ASP A 9 2.89 50.81 11.55
CA ASP A 9 2.89 49.35 11.67
C ASP A 9 1.54 48.76 11.25
N ALA A 10 0.89 49.36 10.26
CA ALA A 10 -0.26 48.75 9.61
C ALA A 10 0.23 47.49 8.88
N TRP A 11 0.08 46.32 9.50
CA TRP A 11 0.19 45.03 8.80
C TRP A 11 -0.69 45.13 7.55
N PRO A 12 -0.14 45.06 6.33
CA PRO A 12 -0.93 45.20 5.13
C PRO A 12 -1.97 44.08 5.13
N ALA A 13 -3.23 44.43 5.39
CA ALA A 13 -4.33 43.49 5.64
C ALA A 13 -4.58 42.51 4.47
N ASN A 14 -3.91 42.71 3.34
CA ASN A 14 -4.02 41.94 2.11
C ASN A 14 -2.67 41.44 1.54
N ALA A 15 -1.54 41.59 2.24
CA ALA A 15 -0.27 41.07 1.74
C ALA A 15 -0.21 39.55 1.92
N ALA A 16 0.04 38.81 0.84
CA ALA A 16 0.27 37.38 0.96
C ALA A 16 1.55 37.15 1.80
N PRO A 17 1.67 36.05 2.57
CA PRO A 17 2.88 35.75 3.34
C PRO A 17 4.17 35.77 2.50
N SER A 18 4.05 35.54 1.19
CA SER A 18 5.14 35.66 0.21
C SER A 18 5.64 37.08 -0.03
N ASP A 19 4.83 38.11 0.24
CA ASP A 19 5.14 39.52 -0.04
C ASP A 19 6.00 40.14 1.07
N LEU A 20 6.04 39.52 2.24
CA LEU A 20 6.90 39.88 3.37
C LEU A 20 8.35 39.39 3.23
N ILE A 21 8.64 38.59 2.20
CA ILE A 21 9.97 37.98 2.00
C ILE A 21 10.85 38.91 1.18
N SER A 22 12.03 39.23 1.72
CA SER A 22 12.99 40.13 1.06
C SER A 22 13.42 39.62 -0.34
N PRO A 23 13.61 40.52 -1.32
CA PRO A 23 14.04 40.14 -2.67
C PRO A 23 15.35 39.32 -2.70
N GLY A 24 16.27 39.61 -1.77
CA GLY A 24 17.52 38.86 -1.61
C GLY A 24 17.31 37.39 -1.22
N ARG A 25 16.40 37.11 -0.28
CA ARG A 25 16.02 35.73 0.10
C ARG A 25 15.37 34.97 -1.05
N LYS A 26 14.47 35.62 -1.80
CA LYS A 26 13.86 35.03 -3.00
C LYS A 26 14.91 34.68 -4.08
N ARG A 27 15.88 35.57 -4.32
CA ARG A 27 16.98 35.31 -5.27
C ARG A 27 17.85 34.15 -4.82
N LEU A 28 18.24 34.11 -3.55
CA LEU A 28 19.03 33.01 -2.97
C LEU A 28 18.31 31.66 -3.12
N GLY A 29 17.01 31.60 -2.77
CA GLY A 29 16.22 30.37 -2.90
C GLY A 29 16.10 29.89 -4.34
N ARG A 30 15.87 30.80 -5.30
CA ARG A 30 15.85 30.43 -6.74
C ARG A 30 17.21 29.96 -7.24
N ALA A 31 18.30 30.63 -6.84
CA ALA A 31 19.65 30.24 -7.22
C ALA A 31 20.02 28.86 -6.67
N LEU A 32 19.67 28.58 -5.40
CA LEU A 32 19.87 27.28 -4.78
C LEU A 32 19.13 26.16 -5.54
N MET A 33 17.84 26.36 -5.84
CA MET A 33 17.05 25.37 -6.58
C MET A 33 17.59 25.13 -8.00
N ALA A 34 17.99 26.19 -8.70
CA ALA A 34 18.55 26.08 -10.04
C ALA A 34 19.90 25.33 -10.02
N ALA A 35 20.81 25.71 -9.11
CA ALA A 35 22.11 25.06 -8.96
C ALA A 35 21.97 23.58 -8.60
N ALA A 36 21.09 23.25 -7.65
CA ALA A 36 20.84 21.87 -7.26
C ALA A 36 20.24 21.04 -8.39
N THR A 37 19.30 21.63 -9.17
CA THR A 37 18.67 20.94 -10.30
C THR A 37 19.68 20.69 -11.42
N LEU A 38 20.50 21.68 -11.76
CA LEU A 38 21.58 21.53 -12.72
C LEU A 38 22.60 20.48 -12.26
N GLY A 39 22.95 20.47 -10.97
CA GLY A 39 23.83 19.46 -10.38
C GLY A 39 23.27 18.04 -10.52
N LEU A 40 22.00 17.83 -10.19
CA LEU A 40 21.33 16.53 -10.36
C LEU A 40 21.31 16.09 -11.84
N LEU A 41 20.92 16.99 -12.74
CA LEU A 41 20.89 16.70 -14.18
C LEU A 41 22.28 16.36 -14.73
N ALA A 42 23.32 17.06 -14.29
CA ALA A 42 24.70 16.76 -14.66
C ALA A 42 25.12 15.36 -14.20
N VAL A 43 24.83 14.99 -12.95
CA VAL A 43 25.14 13.65 -12.42
C VAL A 43 24.39 12.56 -13.18
N ILE A 44 23.11 12.78 -13.51
CA ILE A 44 22.32 11.84 -14.33
C ILE A 44 22.89 11.73 -15.74
N ALA A 45 23.22 12.85 -16.39
CA ALA A 45 23.75 12.86 -17.75
C ALA A 45 25.10 12.13 -17.83
N VAL A 46 26.01 12.39 -16.89
CA VAL A 46 27.29 11.67 -16.77
C VAL A 46 27.06 10.18 -16.61
N GLN A 47 26.12 9.78 -15.74
CA GLN A 47 25.83 8.36 -15.50
C GLN A 47 25.24 7.66 -16.74
N ILE A 48 24.35 8.34 -17.48
CA ILE A 48 23.78 7.80 -18.72
C ILE A 48 24.88 7.63 -19.76
N LEU A 49 25.71 8.65 -19.99
CA LEU A 49 26.80 8.61 -20.98
C LEU A 49 27.81 7.48 -20.70
N PHE A 50 28.11 7.24 -19.42
CA PHE A 50 28.95 6.13 -18.99
C PHE A 50 28.31 4.76 -19.26
N LYS A 51 27.01 4.61 -18.96
CA LYS A 51 26.28 3.34 -19.20
C LYS A 51 26.00 3.07 -20.68
N THR A 52 25.98 4.09 -21.53
CA THR A 52 25.89 3.94 -22.99
C THR A 52 27.26 3.78 -23.66
N GLU A 53 28.34 3.63 -22.89
CA GLU A 53 29.72 3.50 -23.39
C GLU A 53 30.18 4.65 -24.30
N VAL A 54 29.52 5.81 -24.21
CA VAL A 54 29.86 7.02 -24.98
C VAL A 54 31.05 7.75 -24.35
N ASN A 55 31.23 7.62 -23.03
CA ASN A 55 32.31 8.24 -22.29
C ASN A 55 32.87 7.30 -21.22
N THR A 56 34.17 7.39 -20.92
CA THR A 56 34.84 6.61 -19.87
C THR A 56 34.70 7.24 -18.48
N ILE A 57 34.27 8.51 -18.41
CA ILE A 57 34.06 9.23 -17.16
C ILE A 57 32.64 8.96 -16.64
N GLY A 58 32.55 8.25 -15.52
CA GLY A 58 31.29 8.01 -14.82
C GLY A 58 31.47 7.20 -13.54
N PHE A 59 30.37 6.67 -13.02
CA PHE A 59 30.36 5.89 -11.78
C PHE A 59 29.98 4.43 -12.05
N GLU A 60 30.68 3.50 -11.40
CA GLU A 60 30.39 2.07 -11.50
C GLU A 60 28.94 1.75 -11.06
N THR A 61 28.49 2.43 -10.01
CA THR A 61 27.16 2.26 -9.40
C THR A 61 26.30 3.51 -9.53
N TRP A 62 24.98 3.32 -9.45
CA TRP A 62 24.00 4.42 -9.47
C TRP A 62 23.90 5.21 -8.16
N ARG A 63 24.69 4.87 -7.13
CA ARG A 63 24.66 5.52 -5.81
C ARG A 63 24.83 7.05 -5.86
N PRO A 64 25.73 7.61 -6.69
CA PRO A 64 25.89 9.07 -6.78
C PRO A 64 24.64 9.79 -7.29
N VAL A 65 23.85 9.16 -8.18
CA VAL A 65 22.55 9.71 -8.63
C VAL A 65 21.57 9.78 -7.46
N VAL A 66 21.55 8.75 -6.60
CA VAL A 66 20.69 8.73 -5.41
C VAL A 66 21.11 9.85 -4.44
N TYR A 67 22.40 10.03 -4.18
CA TYR A 67 22.88 11.12 -3.32
C TYR A 67 22.54 12.49 -3.91
N GLY A 68 22.73 12.67 -5.22
CA GLY A 68 22.34 13.89 -5.92
C GLY A 68 20.84 14.16 -5.79
N TYR A 69 20.00 13.13 -5.92
CA TYR A 69 18.54 13.25 -5.77
C TYR A 69 18.13 13.68 -4.37
N VAL A 70 18.74 13.09 -3.32
CA VAL A 70 18.47 13.47 -1.92
C VAL A 70 18.90 14.91 -1.65
N LEU A 71 20.12 15.30 -2.06
CA LEU A 71 20.62 16.67 -1.89
C LEU A 71 19.76 17.68 -2.65
N TRP A 72 19.33 17.33 -3.87
CA TRP A 72 18.39 18.14 -4.65
C TRP A 72 17.04 18.28 -3.95
N GLY A 73 16.48 17.20 -3.38
CA GLY A 73 15.23 17.26 -2.64
C GLY A 73 15.31 18.17 -1.41
N ILE A 74 16.42 18.12 -0.67
CA ILE A 74 16.68 19.03 0.47
C ILE A 74 16.78 20.47 -0.02
N ALA A 75 17.56 20.73 -1.08
CA ALA A 75 17.74 22.06 -1.65
C ALA A 75 16.42 22.64 -2.21
N LEU A 76 15.57 21.79 -2.80
CA LEU A 76 14.21 22.16 -3.20
C LEU A 76 13.36 22.56 -2.00
N GLY A 77 13.36 21.77 -0.93
CA GLY A 77 12.63 22.09 0.29
C GLY A 77 13.04 23.44 0.88
N ILE A 78 14.35 23.66 1.04
CA ILE A 78 14.91 24.93 1.51
C ILE A 78 14.54 26.07 0.55
N GLY A 79 14.66 25.85 -0.75
CA GLY A 79 14.33 26.83 -1.79
C GLY A 79 12.86 27.24 -1.79
N GLN A 80 11.93 26.30 -1.57
CA GLN A 80 10.50 26.60 -1.44
C GLN A 80 10.24 27.50 -0.23
N VAL A 81 10.84 27.22 0.93
CA VAL A 81 10.70 28.07 2.13
C VAL A 81 11.31 29.45 1.90
N LEU A 82 12.49 29.54 1.29
CA LEU A 82 13.15 30.82 1.01
C LEU A 82 12.40 31.70 -0.01
N THR A 83 11.62 31.10 -0.90
CA THR A 83 10.92 31.83 -1.97
C THR A 83 9.46 32.13 -1.65
N ARG A 84 8.78 31.23 -0.91
CA ARG A 84 7.33 31.27 -0.65
C ARG A 84 6.97 31.40 0.84
N GLY A 85 7.94 31.35 1.77
CA GLY A 85 7.69 31.58 3.20
C GLY A 85 6.78 30.51 3.79
N GLU A 86 5.64 30.92 4.37
CA GLU A 86 4.66 30.02 4.97
C GLU A 86 4.11 28.99 3.98
N ASP A 87 3.85 29.38 2.72
CA ASP A 87 3.39 28.44 1.70
C ASP A 87 4.49 27.44 1.30
N GLY A 88 5.75 27.85 1.39
CA GLY A 88 6.90 26.97 1.24
C GLY A 88 7.04 25.97 2.38
N GLN A 89 6.70 26.38 3.60
CA GLN A 89 6.64 25.49 4.77
C GLN A 89 5.50 24.48 4.64
N ARG A 90 4.32 24.93 4.17
CA ARG A 90 3.20 24.03 3.83
C ARG A 90 3.60 22.99 2.80
N ALA A 91 4.33 23.41 1.75
CA ALA A 91 4.85 22.49 0.75
C ALA A 91 5.83 21.45 1.35
N LEU A 92 6.63 21.82 2.36
CA LEU A 92 7.57 20.91 3.02
C LEU A 92 6.89 19.74 3.74
N PHE A 93 5.62 19.86 4.13
CA PHE A 93 4.86 18.73 4.69
C PHE A 93 4.54 17.64 3.65
N LEU A 94 4.47 18.00 2.36
CA LEU A 94 4.11 17.08 1.27
C LEU A 94 5.32 16.68 0.42
N LEU A 95 6.26 17.61 0.22
CA LEU A 95 7.34 17.47 -0.76
C LEU A 95 8.25 16.25 -0.50
N PRO A 96 8.71 15.94 0.74
CA PRO A 96 9.49 14.74 1.00
C PRO A 96 8.74 13.45 0.67
N ALA A 97 7.45 13.34 1.03
CA ALA A 97 6.63 12.17 0.75
C ALA A 97 6.40 12.00 -0.76
N LEU A 98 6.18 13.09 -1.49
CA LEU A 98 6.04 13.08 -2.94
C LEU A 98 7.33 12.64 -3.63
N LEU A 99 8.47 13.22 -3.25
CA LEU A 99 9.78 12.86 -3.83
C LEU A 99 10.10 11.39 -3.54
N PHE A 100 9.88 10.94 -2.30
CA PHE A 100 10.05 9.53 -1.96
C PHE A 100 9.15 8.61 -2.81
N THR A 101 7.89 8.98 -3.01
CA THR A 101 6.94 8.24 -3.86
C THR A 101 7.42 8.17 -5.30
N ILE A 102 7.91 9.28 -5.86
CA ILE A 102 8.45 9.31 -7.22
C ILE A 102 9.65 8.37 -7.33
N ALA A 103 10.58 8.41 -6.37
CA ALA A 103 11.81 7.63 -6.41
C ALA A 103 11.60 6.13 -6.16
N MET A 104 10.73 5.76 -5.22
CA MET A 104 10.57 4.38 -4.75
C MET A 104 9.38 3.65 -5.36
N VAL A 105 8.39 4.36 -5.90
CA VAL A 105 7.17 3.75 -6.47
C VAL A 105 7.09 4.01 -7.96
N ILE A 106 7.10 5.29 -8.37
CA ILE A 106 6.86 5.64 -9.78
C ILE A 106 8.03 5.21 -10.66
N PHE A 107 9.27 5.53 -10.26
CA PHE A 107 10.45 5.20 -11.06
C PHE A 107 10.62 3.69 -11.28
N PRO A 108 10.61 2.80 -10.25
CA PRO A 108 10.72 1.37 -10.48
C PRO A 108 9.56 0.80 -11.31
N THR A 109 8.36 1.36 -11.19
CA THR A 109 7.20 0.95 -12.01
C THR A 109 7.43 1.25 -13.48
N LEU A 110 7.85 2.48 -13.82
CA LEU A 110 8.18 2.87 -15.19
C LEU A 110 9.36 2.06 -15.74
N PHE A 111 10.36 1.80 -14.90
CA PHE A 111 11.49 0.95 -15.29
C PHE A 111 11.06 -0.51 -15.51
N GLY A 112 10.12 -1.02 -14.73
CA GLY A 112 9.50 -2.33 -14.93
C GLY A 112 8.78 -2.43 -16.28
N PHE A 113 8.04 -1.39 -16.68
CA PHE A 113 7.44 -1.32 -18.02
C PHE A 113 8.50 -1.34 -19.12
N TYR A 114 9.61 -0.62 -18.94
CA TYR A 114 10.74 -0.68 -19.88
C TYR A 114 11.34 -2.10 -19.97
N ILE A 115 11.54 -2.78 -18.83
CA ILE A 115 12.02 -4.17 -18.81
C ILE A 115 11.01 -5.09 -19.51
N ALA A 116 9.71 -4.90 -19.29
CA ALA A 116 8.66 -5.72 -19.89
C ALA A 116 8.65 -5.64 -21.44
N LEU A 117 9.16 -4.55 -22.01
CA LEU A 117 9.27 -4.36 -23.46
C LEU A 117 10.63 -4.80 -24.04
N THR A 118 11.44 -5.47 -23.23
CA THR A 118 12.83 -5.80 -23.55
C THR A 118 13.11 -7.26 -23.23
N ASP A 119 13.80 -7.95 -24.14
CA ASP A 119 14.47 -9.22 -23.84
C ASP A 119 15.72 -8.92 -23.01
N TRP A 120 15.63 -9.22 -21.71
CA TRP A 120 16.69 -8.97 -20.76
C TRP A 120 16.99 -10.20 -19.91
N ASN A 121 17.82 -11.08 -20.46
CA ASN A 121 18.44 -12.17 -19.72
C ASN A 121 19.79 -11.74 -19.14
N LEU A 122 19.90 -11.71 -17.81
CA LEU A 122 21.12 -11.34 -17.09
C LEU A 122 22.30 -12.30 -17.33
N SER A 123 22.04 -13.51 -17.82
CA SER A 123 23.06 -14.52 -18.15
C SER A 123 23.43 -14.57 -19.63
N ALA A 124 22.73 -13.84 -20.50
CA ALA A 124 22.96 -13.88 -21.93
C ALA A 124 24.09 -12.92 -22.35
N PHE A 125 25.06 -13.44 -23.11
CA PHE A 125 26.16 -12.65 -23.68
C PHE A 125 25.69 -11.63 -24.73
N SER A 126 24.52 -11.86 -25.36
CA SER A 126 23.96 -10.99 -26.39
C SER A 126 23.45 -9.65 -25.86
N GLY A 127 23.51 -9.43 -24.54
CA GLY A 127 23.03 -8.23 -23.88
C GLY A 127 21.51 -8.08 -23.99
N ARG A 128 21.07 -6.87 -23.64
CA ARG A 128 19.66 -6.48 -23.57
C ARG A 128 19.15 -6.03 -24.95
N LYS A 129 18.01 -6.55 -25.41
CA LYS A 129 17.42 -6.22 -26.73
C LYS A 129 15.97 -5.80 -26.62
N PHE A 130 15.58 -4.69 -27.24
CA PHE A 130 14.18 -4.28 -27.28
C PHE A 130 13.39 -5.23 -28.19
N ASN A 131 12.35 -5.87 -27.64
CA ASN A 131 11.49 -6.84 -28.35
C ASN A 131 10.00 -6.44 -28.34
N GLY A 132 9.69 -5.19 -27.95
CA GLY A 132 8.33 -4.67 -28.01
C GLY A 132 7.37 -5.48 -27.14
N LEU A 133 6.32 -6.07 -27.73
CA LEU A 133 5.30 -6.80 -27.00
C LEU A 133 5.50 -8.32 -26.99
N ASP A 134 6.62 -8.84 -27.50
CA ASP A 134 6.86 -10.27 -27.63
C ASP A 134 6.79 -11.01 -26.29
N ASN A 135 7.26 -10.40 -25.20
CA ASN A 135 7.16 -10.94 -23.85
C ASN A 135 5.70 -11.18 -23.43
N PHE A 136 4.78 -10.29 -23.82
CA PHE A 136 3.35 -10.43 -23.50
C PHE A 136 2.72 -11.58 -24.29
N TRP A 137 3.05 -11.72 -25.57
CA TRP A 137 2.55 -12.82 -26.40
C TRP A 137 3.06 -14.18 -25.90
N GLN A 138 4.34 -14.26 -25.55
CA GLN A 138 4.92 -15.46 -24.96
C GLN A 138 4.25 -15.82 -23.63
N MET A 139 4.07 -14.83 -22.73
CA MET A 139 3.39 -15.01 -21.45
C MET A 139 1.94 -15.48 -21.64
N LEU A 140 1.19 -14.86 -22.57
CA LEU A 140 -0.19 -15.27 -22.84
C LEU A 140 -0.29 -16.64 -23.51
N ALA A 141 0.75 -17.11 -24.20
CA ALA A 141 0.82 -18.46 -24.76
C ALA A 141 1.25 -19.52 -23.73
N ASP A 142 1.91 -19.12 -22.63
CA ASP A 142 2.46 -20.01 -21.62
C ASP A 142 1.35 -20.72 -20.80
N PRO A 143 1.28 -22.07 -20.83
CA PRO A 143 0.35 -22.83 -19.99
C PRO A 143 0.52 -22.58 -18.49
N TYR A 144 1.74 -22.35 -18.01
CA TYR A 144 2.00 -22.10 -16.59
C TYR A 144 1.43 -20.75 -16.16
N TYR A 145 1.59 -19.71 -16.99
CA TYR A 145 0.99 -18.40 -16.73
C TYR A 145 -0.54 -18.48 -16.69
N ARG A 146 -1.17 -19.16 -17.66
CA ARG A 146 -2.63 -19.34 -17.69
C ARG A 146 -3.14 -20.09 -16.45
N ASN A 147 -2.43 -21.13 -16.03
CA ASN A 147 -2.76 -21.86 -14.80
C ASN A 147 -2.59 -20.98 -13.55
N ALA A 148 -1.52 -20.19 -13.47
CA ALA A 148 -1.30 -19.25 -12.37
C ALA A 148 -2.42 -18.18 -12.32
N LEU A 149 -2.82 -17.63 -13.46
CA LEU A 149 -3.91 -16.67 -13.57
C LEU A 149 -5.24 -17.28 -13.10
N PHE A 150 -5.55 -18.52 -13.51
CA PHE A 150 -6.73 -19.23 -13.03
C PHE A 150 -6.71 -19.44 -11.51
N ASN A 151 -5.56 -19.84 -10.94
CA ASN A 151 -5.42 -19.94 -9.48
C ASN A 151 -5.64 -18.58 -8.80
N MET A 152 -5.15 -17.49 -9.39
CA MET A 152 -5.33 -16.15 -8.84
C MET A 152 -6.80 -15.72 -8.83
N VAL A 153 -7.56 -16.03 -9.90
CA VAL A 153 -9.02 -15.80 -9.90
C VAL A 153 -9.69 -16.56 -8.75
N LEU A 154 -9.33 -17.81 -8.52
CA LEU A 154 -9.87 -18.58 -7.39
C LEU A 154 -9.49 -17.96 -6.03
N TYR A 155 -8.26 -17.48 -5.87
CA TYR A 155 -7.84 -16.76 -4.67
C TYR A 155 -8.62 -15.47 -4.45
N VAL A 156 -8.84 -14.67 -5.49
CA VAL A 156 -9.66 -13.46 -5.42
C VAL A 156 -11.10 -13.78 -5.03
N LEU A 157 -11.70 -14.84 -5.58
CA LEU A 157 -13.05 -15.26 -5.19
C LEU A 157 -13.15 -15.68 -3.72
N ALA A 158 -12.07 -16.25 -3.15
CA ALA A 158 -12.04 -16.59 -1.72
C ALA A 158 -12.14 -15.36 -0.81
N VAL A 159 -11.80 -14.16 -1.29
CA VAL A 159 -11.98 -12.90 -0.54
C VAL A 159 -13.44 -12.67 -0.15
N LEU A 160 -14.41 -13.13 -0.95
CA LEU A 160 -15.83 -13.00 -0.61
C LEU A 160 -16.17 -13.81 0.65
N VAL A 161 -15.60 -15.01 0.77
CA VAL A 161 -15.79 -15.87 1.96
C VAL A 161 -15.13 -15.24 3.17
N GLU A 162 -13.89 -14.75 3.01
CA GLU A 162 -13.18 -14.04 4.07
C GLU A 162 -13.94 -12.78 4.53
N TYR A 163 -14.51 -12.02 3.60
CA TYR A 163 -15.32 -10.85 3.90
C TYR A 163 -16.56 -11.22 4.73
N VAL A 164 -17.29 -12.26 4.35
CA VAL A 164 -18.46 -12.72 5.11
C VAL A 164 -18.08 -13.09 6.54
N ILE A 165 -16.97 -13.84 6.71
CA ILE A 165 -16.47 -14.21 8.04
C ILE A 165 -16.05 -12.97 8.82
N ALA A 166 -15.25 -12.08 8.21
CA ALA A 166 -14.75 -10.86 8.83
C ALA A 166 -15.89 -9.92 9.27
N PHE A 167 -16.90 -9.75 8.42
CA PHE A 167 -18.08 -8.94 8.71
C PHE A 167 -18.90 -9.55 9.87
N GLY A 168 -19.10 -10.88 9.86
CA GLY A 168 -19.74 -11.59 10.95
C GLY A 168 -19.00 -11.41 12.28
N LEU A 169 -17.68 -11.59 12.29
CA LEU A 169 -16.85 -11.35 13.48
C LEU A 169 -16.89 -9.89 13.92
N ALA A 170 -16.89 -8.93 12.99
CA ALA A 170 -17.01 -7.51 13.29
C ALA A 170 -18.35 -7.19 13.96
N LEU A 171 -19.47 -7.74 13.47
CA LEU A 171 -20.79 -7.60 14.11
C LEU A 171 -20.79 -8.17 15.53
N LEU A 172 -20.23 -9.36 15.73
CA LEU A 172 -20.13 -10.00 17.06
C LEU A 172 -19.30 -9.15 18.03
N LEU A 173 -18.17 -8.60 17.59
CA LEU A 173 -17.33 -7.73 18.41
C LEU A 173 -17.93 -6.33 18.62
N ASN A 174 -18.81 -5.88 17.73
CA ASN A 174 -19.57 -4.64 17.90
C ASN A 174 -20.69 -4.80 18.94
N ALA A 175 -21.26 -6.00 19.05
CA ALA A 175 -22.25 -6.33 20.08
C ALA A 175 -21.61 -6.32 21.49
N GLN A 176 -22.41 -5.99 22.52
CA GLN A 176 -21.98 -5.90 23.93
C GLN A 176 -21.74 -7.30 24.53
N ILE A 177 -20.70 -8.00 24.06
CA ILE A 177 -20.31 -9.32 24.54
C ILE A 177 -19.40 -9.23 25.77
N ARG A 178 -19.52 -10.22 26.67
CA ARG A 178 -18.57 -10.41 27.78
C ARG A 178 -17.18 -10.71 27.21
N ALA A 179 -16.14 -10.14 27.80
CA ALA A 179 -14.74 -10.29 27.38
C ALA A 179 -14.41 -9.81 25.93
N ARG A 180 -15.13 -8.80 25.40
CA ARG A 180 -14.86 -8.21 24.07
C ARG A 180 -13.38 -7.90 23.79
N LYS A 181 -12.65 -7.38 24.78
CA LYS A 181 -11.22 -7.05 24.64
C LYS A 181 -10.36 -8.29 24.38
N PHE A 182 -10.66 -9.40 25.06
CA PHE A 182 -9.94 -10.66 24.89
C PHE A 182 -10.15 -11.21 23.47
N PHE A 183 -11.40 -11.35 23.02
CA PHE A 183 -11.69 -11.84 21.67
C PHE A 183 -11.10 -10.97 20.58
N ARG A 184 -11.14 -9.64 20.75
CA ARG A 184 -10.49 -8.72 19.82
C ARG A 184 -8.99 -9.00 19.69
N VAL A 185 -8.27 -9.22 20.80
CA VAL A 185 -6.83 -9.52 20.77
C VAL A 185 -6.57 -10.88 20.13
N VAL A 186 -7.31 -11.92 20.53
CA VAL A 186 -7.14 -13.27 19.99
C VAL A 186 -7.36 -13.31 18.49
N PHE A 187 -8.42 -12.67 18.00
CA PHE A 187 -8.70 -12.63 16.56
C PHE A 187 -7.71 -11.76 15.79
N LEU A 188 -7.08 -10.74 16.40
CA LEU A 188 -6.06 -9.92 15.75
C LEU A 188 -4.67 -10.54 15.74
N MET A 189 -4.39 -11.50 16.63
CA MET A 189 -3.09 -12.15 16.75
C MET A 189 -2.51 -12.67 15.42
N PRO A 190 -3.29 -13.35 14.53
CA PRO A 190 -2.73 -13.92 13.30
C PRO A 190 -2.13 -12.85 12.38
N LEU A 191 -2.74 -11.67 12.30
CA LEU A 191 -2.26 -10.56 11.46
C LEU A 191 -0.90 -10.02 11.91
N MET A 192 -0.52 -10.25 13.17
CA MET A 192 0.77 -9.82 13.73
C MET A 192 1.91 -10.79 13.40
N LEU A 193 1.59 -11.97 12.86
CA LEU A 193 2.58 -12.98 12.52
C LEU A 193 3.18 -12.72 11.13
N SER A 194 4.47 -12.99 10.98
CA SER A 194 5.12 -12.96 9.66
C SER A 194 4.48 -14.00 8.73
N PRO A 195 4.18 -13.67 7.46
CA PRO A 195 3.64 -14.62 6.50
C PRO A 195 4.51 -15.89 6.36
N VAL A 196 5.84 -15.75 6.49
CA VAL A 196 6.79 -16.87 6.46
C VAL A 196 6.60 -17.77 7.68
N ALA A 197 6.44 -17.19 8.87
CA ALA A 197 6.19 -17.96 10.09
C ALA A 197 4.84 -18.68 10.02
N VAL A 198 3.79 -18.01 9.53
CA VAL A 198 2.48 -18.65 9.34
C VAL A 198 2.56 -19.80 8.35
N SER A 199 3.19 -19.60 7.20
CA SER A 199 3.22 -20.61 6.12
C SER A 199 4.11 -21.79 6.49
N TRP A 200 5.33 -21.52 6.97
CA TRP A 200 6.33 -22.56 7.20
C TRP A 200 6.28 -23.14 8.61
N MET A 201 6.26 -22.31 9.66
CA MET A 201 6.34 -22.82 11.03
C MET A 201 5.01 -23.37 11.51
N ILE A 202 3.91 -22.65 11.23
CA ILE A 202 2.58 -23.05 11.68
C ILE A 202 1.93 -23.97 10.65
N GLY A 203 1.75 -23.51 9.41
CA GLY A 203 1.00 -24.20 8.37
C GLY A 203 1.57 -25.56 8.03
N LYS A 204 2.84 -25.60 7.60
CA LYS A 204 3.50 -26.87 7.26
C LYS A 204 3.54 -27.85 8.44
N SER A 205 3.84 -27.39 9.65
CA SER A 205 3.90 -28.27 10.83
C SER A 205 2.52 -28.76 11.27
N LEU A 206 1.51 -27.89 11.23
CA LEU A 206 0.14 -28.20 11.63
C LEU A 206 -0.50 -29.21 10.66
N MET A 207 -0.22 -29.04 9.37
CA MET A 207 -0.79 -29.80 8.26
C MET A 207 0.16 -30.90 7.75
N GLU A 208 1.23 -31.20 8.48
CA GLU A 208 2.14 -32.30 8.16
C GLU A 208 1.39 -33.62 8.25
N TYR A 209 1.36 -34.39 7.16
CA TYR A 209 0.51 -35.58 7.06
C TYR A 209 0.87 -36.63 8.10
N ARG A 210 2.14 -36.72 8.51
CA ARG A 210 2.62 -37.77 9.42
C ARG A 210 2.15 -37.56 10.86
N PHE A 211 2.28 -36.34 11.38
CA PHE A 211 2.11 -36.06 12.82
C PHE A 211 1.45 -34.72 13.12
N GLY A 212 1.12 -33.92 12.09
CA GLY A 212 0.51 -32.61 12.27
C GLY A 212 -0.83 -32.71 13.03
N PRO A 213 -1.12 -31.80 13.98
CA PRO A 213 -2.40 -31.81 14.69
C PRO A 213 -3.61 -31.72 13.76
N ALA A 214 -3.57 -30.94 12.67
CA ALA A 214 -4.68 -30.88 11.71
C ALA A 214 -4.82 -32.18 10.93
N ALA A 215 -3.72 -32.83 10.55
CA ALA A 215 -3.74 -34.15 9.94
C ALA A 215 -4.31 -35.21 10.90
N THR A 216 -3.94 -35.15 12.18
CA THR A 216 -4.47 -36.07 13.19
C THR A 216 -5.97 -35.91 13.38
N LEU A 217 -6.47 -34.67 13.46
CA LEU A 217 -7.90 -34.39 13.51
C LEU A 217 -8.62 -34.87 12.23
N ALA A 218 -8.04 -34.62 11.05
CA ALA A 218 -8.62 -35.07 9.79
C ALA A 218 -8.77 -36.60 9.71
N ARG A 219 -7.79 -37.37 10.22
CA ARG A 219 -7.90 -38.83 10.34
C ARG A 219 -9.05 -39.26 11.25
N GLN A 220 -9.22 -38.59 12.39
CA GLN A 220 -10.32 -38.88 13.31
C GLN A 220 -11.70 -38.59 12.70
N LEU A 221 -11.76 -37.62 11.79
CA LEU A 221 -12.96 -37.29 11.02
C LEU A 221 -13.15 -38.19 9.78
N GLY A 222 -12.32 -39.23 9.60
CA GLY A 222 -12.47 -40.23 8.55
C GLY A 222 -11.58 -40.03 7.31
N TRP A 223 -10.68 -39.04 7.29
CA TRP A 223 -9.73 -38.88 6.18
C TRP A 223 -8.46 -39.70 6.42
N GLU A 224 -8.37 -40.89 5.83
CA GLU A 224 -7.30 -41.87 6.08
C GLU A 224 -5.88 -41.31 5.85
N ASN A 225 -5.68 -40.57 4.75
CA ASN A 225 -4.39 -39.98 4.41
C ASN A 225 -4.51 -38.47 4.13
N PRO A 226 -4.46 -37.62 5.17
CA PRO A 226 -4.63 -36.18 5.07
C PRO A 226 -3.38 -35.49 4.56
N ALA A 227 -3.07 -35.74 3.28
CA ALA A 227 -1.92 -35.19 2.59
C ALA A 227 -2.27 -33.83 1.97
N PHE A 228 -2.38 -32.80 2.82
CA PHE A 228 -2.87 -31.47 2.46
C PHE A 228 -2.17 -30.83 1.25
N PHE A 229 -0.87 -31.08 1.07
CA PHE A 229 -0.06 -30.47 -0.01
C PHE A 229 0.26 -31.42 -1.17
N SER A 230 -0.28 -32.64 -1.18
CA SER A 230 0.07 -33.65 -2.19
C SER A 230 -0.84 -33.63 -3.43
N ASN A 231 -2.04 -33.06 -3.33
CA ASN A 231 -2.96 -32.87 -4.46
C ASN A 231 -3.16 -31.37 -4.73
N PRO A 232 -3.25 -30.92 -6.00
CA PRO A 232 -3.47 -29.52 -6.34
C PRO A 232 -4.67 -28.85 -5.66
N ILE A 233 -5.79 -29.57 -5.50
CA ILE A 233 -7.02 -29.03 -4.91
C ILE A 233 -6.83 -28.83 -3.41
N THR A 234 -6.37 -29.87 -2.70
CA THR A 234 -6.14 -29.78 -1.25
C THR A 234 -5.07 -28.76 -0.93
N ALA A 235 -4.01 -28.67 -1.75
CA ALA A 235 -2.94 -27.71 -1.57
C ALA A 235 -3.46 -26.28 -1.71
N ARG A 236 -4.23 -26.00 -2.76
CA ARG A 236 -4.85 -24.69 -2.99
C ARG A 236 -5.77 -24.28 -1.83
N ILE A 237 -6.66 -25.17 -1.39
CA ILE A 237 -7.57 -24.90 -0.27
C ILE A 237 -6.78 -24.67 1.02
N SER A 238 -5.74 -25.48 1.28
CA SER A 238 -4.89 -25.34 2.46
C SER A 238 -4.21 -23.99 2.52
N ILE A 239 -3.65 -23.54 1.39
CA ILE A 239 -3.02 -22.22 1.26
C ILE A 239 -4.06 -21.10 1.46
N MET A 240 -5.24 -21.21 0.84
CA MET A 240 -6.33 -20.24 1.02
C MET A 240 -6.76 -20.12 2.48
N VAL A 241 -6.85 -21.24 3.22
CA VAL A 241 -7.27 -21.24 4.62
C VAL A 241 -6.23 -20.55 5.51
N LEU A 242 -4.94 -20.82 5.31
CA LEU A 242 -3.86 -20.19 6.08
C LEU A 242 -3.78 -18.69 5.82
N ASP A 243 -3.93 -18.29 4.55
CA ASP A 243 -3.99 -16.89 4.16
C ASP A 243 -5.23 -16.19 4.75
N ALA A 244 -6.42 -16.80 4.61
CA ALA A 244 -7.66 -16.30 5.18
C ALA A 244 -7.55 -16.10 6.70
N TRP A 245 -6.99 -17.07 7.42
CA TRP A 245 -6.76 -16.95 8.87
C TRP A 245 -5.88 -15.74 9.24
N THR A 246 -4.91 -15.41 8.40
CA THR A 246 -3.98 -14.28 8.59
C THR A 246 -4.63 -12.93 8.27
N PHE A 247 -5.50 -12.88 7.25
CA PHE A 247 -6.02 -11.61 6.70
C PHE A 247 -7.50 -11.30 7.02
N ILE A 248 -8.31 -12.27 7.43
CA ILE A 248 -9.64 -12.02 8.03
C ILE A 248 -9.56 -10.95 9.14
N PRO A 249 -8.56 -10.94 10.04
CA PRO A 249 -8.47 -9.95 11.10
C PRO A 249 -8.30 -8.51 10.57
N PHE A 250 -7.62 -8.34 9.43
CA PHE A 250 -7.45 -7.03 8.78
C PHE A 250 -8.78 -6.49 8.27
N MET A 251 -9.59 -7.31 7.57
CA MET A 251 -10.93 -6.88 7.15
C MET A 251 -11.84 -6.67 8.35
N MET A 252 -11.77 -7.55 9.36
CA MET A 252 -12.59 -7.46 10.56
C MET A 252 -12.37 -6.14 11.30
N ILE A 253 -11.12 -5.67 11.47
CA ILE A 253 -10.85 -4.42 12.19
C ILE A 253 -11.34 -3.19 11.42
N MET A 254 -11.21 -3.18 10.08
CA MET A 254 -11.75 -2.09 9.25
C MET A 254 -13.27 -2.04 9.32
N LEU A 255 -13.94 -3.18 9.18
CA LEU A 255 -15.39 -3.28 9.26
C LEU A 255 -15.91 -2.92 10.65
N LEU A 256 -15.20 -3.34 11.71
CA LEU A 256 -15.53 -3.00 13.09
C LEU A 256 -15.40 -1.49 13.35
N ALA A 257 -14.36 -0.84 12.80
CA ALA A 257 -14.20 0.61 12.89
C ALA A 257 -15.33 1.34 12.16
N GLY A 258 -15.72 0.89 10.96
CA GLY A 258 -16.88 1.41 10.24
C GLY A 258 -18.18 1.29 11.03
N LEU A 259 -18.44 0.11 11.60
CA LEU A 259 -19.62 -0.15 12.44
C LEU A 259 -19.68 0.77 13.67
N GLN A 260 -18.52 1.11 14.25
CA GLN A 260 -18.42 2.00 15.42
C GLN A 260 -18.53 3.48 15.08
N ALA A 261 -18.23 3.87 13.83
CA ALA A 261 -18.35 5.24 13.35
C ALA A 261 -19.81 5.62 12.99
N MET A 262 -20.71 4.64 12.84
CA MET A 262 -22.12 4.90 12.55
C MET A 262 -22.81 5.62 13.72
N SER A 263 -23.67 6.60 13.40
CA SER A 263 -24.48 7.29 14.41
C SER A 263 -25.48 6.33 15.05
N ARG A 264 -25.55 6.36 16.39
CA ARG A 264 -26.52 5.56 17.15
C ARG A 264 -27.96 6.01 16.89
N GLU A 265 -28.17 7.29 16.61
CA GLU A 265 -29.49 7.87 16.35
C GLU A 265 -30.18 7.22 15.15
N VAL A 266 -29.42 6.87 14.11
CA VAL A 266 -29.95 6.19 12.91
C VAL A 266 -30.47 4.78 13.25
N LEU A 267 -29.74 4.06 14.12
CA LEU A 267 -30.14 2.73 14.56
C LEU A 267 -31.31 2.77 15.56
N GLU A 268 -31.39 3.82 16.39
CA GLU A 268 -32.48 4.03 17.33
C GLU A 268 -33.77 4.44 16.60
N ALA A 269 -33.68 5.33 15.60
CA ALA A 269 -34.80 5.72 14.76
C ALA A 269 -35.43 4.50 14.06
N ALA A 270 -34.61 3.62 13.47
CA ALA A 270 -35.09 2.39 12.86
C ALA A 270 -35.87 1.49 13.85
N ARG A 271 -35.50 1.48 15.13
CA ARG A 271 -36.22 0.71 16.17
C ARG A 271 -37.54 1.38 16.56
N VAL A 272 -37.58 2.72 16.58
CA VAL A 272 -38.81 3.48 16.82
C VAL A 272 -39.82 3.25 15.69
N ASP A 273 -39.33 3.12 14.45
CA ASP A 273 -40.14 2.76 13.28
C ASP A 273 -40.57 1.28 13.25
N GLY A 274 -40.26 0.50 14.29
CA GLY A 274 -40.68 -0.89 14.43
C GLY A 274 -39.86 -1.89 13.62
N ALA A 275 -38.70 -1.50 13.07
CA ALA A 275 -37.84 -2.43 12.34
C ALA A 275 -37.26 -3.51 13.27
N ASN A 276 -37.41 -4.77 12.88
CA ASN A 276 -36.76 -5.89 13.57
C ASN A 276 -35.26 -5.97 13.23
N ALA A 277 -34.48 -6.75 13.99
CA ALA A 277 -33.03 -6.82 13.82
C ALA A 277 -32.57 -7.25 12.40
N TRP A 278 -33.34 -8.11 11.72
CA TRP A 278 -33.04 -8.54 10.35
C TRP A 278 -33.28 -7.41 9.35
N GLN A 279 -34.38 -6.68 9.50
CA GLN A 279 -34.68 -5.48 8.71
C GLN A 279 -33.65 -4.38 8.96
N THR A 280 -33.33 -4.09 10.22
CA THR A 280 -32.27 -3.11 10.58
C THR A 280 -30.92 -3.50 9.97
N PHE A 281 -30.58 -4.79 9.93
CA PHE A 281 -29.35 -5.24 9.31
C PHE A 281 -29.35 -4.97 7.79
N TRP A 282 -30.32 -5.50 7.06
CA TRP A 282 -30.32 -5.42 5.59
C TRP A 282 -30.67 -4.05 5.03
N GLN A 283 -31.52 -3.28 5.71
CA GLN A 283 -32.03 -2.00 5.21
C GLN A 283 -31.23 -0.80 5.72
N VAL A 284 -30.52 -0.93 6.85
CA VAL A 284 -29.80 0.18 7.47
C VAL A 284 -28.31 -0.13 7.60
N THR A 285 -27.96 -1.17 8.35
CA THR A 285 -26.55 -1.45 8.69
C THR A 285 -25.71 -1.82 7.46
N PHE A 286 -26.15 -2.81 6.67
CA PHE A 286 -25.39 -3.29 5.52
C PHE A 286 -25.23 -2.21 4.43
N PRO A 287 -26.29 -1.47 4.02
CA PRO A 287 -26.16 -0.37 3.06
C PRO A 287 -25.21 0.75 3.53
N LEU A 288 -25.29 1.16 4.79
CA LEU A 288 -24.40 2.19 5.35
C LEU A 288 -22.95 1.70 5.45
N MET A 289 -22.74 0.39 5.59
CA MET A 289 -21.41 -0.23 5.60
C MET A 289 -20.83 -0.46 4.21
N LEU A 290 -21.58 -0.27 3.11
CA LEU A 290 -21.09 -0.54 1.75
C LEU A 290 -19.79 0.21 1.40
N PRO A 291 -19.62 1.51 1.69
CA PRO A 291 -18.37 2.21 1.38
C PRO A 291 -17.16 1.56 2.07
N VAL A 292 -17.29 1.25 3.36
CA VAL A 292 -16.23 0.59 4.14
C VAL A 292 -15.99 -0.84 3.66
N SER A 293 -17.06 -1.55 3.28
CA SER A 293 -17.00 -2.93 2.79
C SER A 293 -16.31 -3.02 1.44
N VAL A 294 -16.62 -2.12 0.52
CA VAL A 294 -15.96 -2.02 -0.79
C VAL A 294 -14.48 -1.69 -0.61
N THR A 295 -14.14 -0.72 0.26
CA THR A 295 -12.73 -0.43 0.58
C THR A 295 -12.03 -1.65 1.15
N ALA A 296 -12.66 -2.37 2.10
CA ALA A 296 -12.08 -3.57 2.70
C ALA A 296 -11.81 -4.68 1.67
N ILE A 297 -12.77 -4.94 0.79
CA ILE A 297 -12.66 -5.95 -0.28
C ILE A 297 -11.57 -5.54 -1.29
N ILE A 298 -11.56 -4.29 -1.76
CA ILE A 298 -10.55 -3.81 -2.72
C ILE A 298 -9.15 -3.93 -2.13
N LEU A 299 -8.95 -3.45 -0.90
CA LEU A 299 -7.66 -3.57 -0.23
C LEU A 299 -7.25 -5.04 -0.06
N ARG A 300 -8.21 -5.91 0.30
CA ARG A 300 -7.91 -7.33 0.43
C ARG A 300 -7.50 -7.97 -0.89
N ILE A 301 -8.15 -7.61 -2.00
CA ILE A 301 -7.78 -8.08 -3.36
C ILE A 301 -6.37 -7.60 -3.72
N ILE A 302 -6.00 -6.37 -3.39
CA ILE A 302 -4.66 -5.82 -3.65
C ILE A 302 -3.58 -6.59 -2.87
N PHE A 303 -3.86 -6.99 -1.63
CA PHE A 303 -2.92 -7.74 -0.78
C PHE A 303 -3.04 -9.27 -0.92
N LYS A 304 -3.68 -9.76 -1.98
CA LYS A 304 -3.93 -11.20 -2.18
C LYS A 304 -2.76 -11.88 -2.89
#